data_AF-A0A954C985-F1
#
_entry.id   AF-A0A954C985-F1
#
_cell.length_a   1.000
_cell.length_b   1.000
_cell.length_c   1.000
_cell.angle_alpha   90.00
_cell.angle_beta   90.00
_cell.angle_gamma   90.00
#
_symmetry.space_group_name_H-M   'P 1'
#
loop_
_entity.id
_entity.type
_entity.pdbx_description
1 polymer ?
#
loop_
_entity_poly.entity_id
_entity_poly.type
_entity_poly.pdbx_seq_one_letter_code
_entity_poly.pdbx_strand_id
1 'polypeptide(L)'
;MPIRCATRRYSWSSGAPRRAWRRARTERVRRGRLRFGRRRTTQLEETLVSIPNSKTPLLDRVTWPADLRKLPEADLRQLANELRDDTIDSVSVTGGHLGASLGVVELTVALHYVFDTPDDRLIWDVGHQCYPHKILTGRRARMQTLRQGGGLSGFTKRSESAYDPFGAAHSSTSISAGLGMAVGSQLQGRPRRVVSVIGDGAMSAGMAYEAMNNAGSMDAPLVVILNDNDMSIAPPVGAMSAYLSRLISSRP
;
A
#
# COMPACT_ATOMS: atom_id res chain seq x y z
N MET A 1 32.26 15.41 -35.44
CA MET A 1 30.86 15.81 -35.13
C MET A 1 30.63 15.69 -33.63
N PRO A 2 30.61 16.78 -32.86
CA PRO A 2 30.28 16.73 -31.43
C PRO A 2 28.79 17.00 -31.22
N ILE A 3 28.12 16.09 -30.54
CA ILE A 3 26.71 16.24 -30.12
C ILE A 3 26.69 17.15 -28.89
N ARG A 4 26.06 18.32 -29.04
CA ARG A 4 25.83 19.30 -27.96
C ARG A 4 24.72 18.81 -27.04
N CYS A 5 25.00 18.70 -25.74
CA CYS A 5 24.01 18.49 -24.69
C CYS A 5 23.44 19.86 -24.27
N ALA A 6 22.16 20.11 -24.55
CA ALA A 6 21.47 21.33 -24.16
C ALA A 6 20.83 21.15 -22.77
N THR A 7 21.38 21.84 -21.76
CA THR A 7 20.77 21.96 -20.43
C THR A 7 19.80 23.14 -20.42
N ARG A 8 18.49 22.88 -20.39
CA ARG A 8 17.49 23.92 -20.08
C ARG A 8 17.37 24.03 -18.56
N ARG A 9 17.86 25.15 -18.02
CA ARG A 9 17.54 25.62 -16.65
C ARG A 9 16.12 26.20 -16.66
N TYR A 10 15.25 25.72 -15.79
CA TYR A 10 14.02 26.42 -15.42
C TYR A 10 14.29 27.26 -14.17
N SER A 11 14.23 28.58 -14.32
CA SER A 11 14.18 29.53 -13.22
C SER A 11 12.76 29.63 -12.68
N TRP A 12 12.61 29.44 -11.37
CA TRP A 12 11.37 29.76 -10.66
C TRP A 12 11.42 31.24 -10.26
N SER A 13 10.59 32.07 -10.88
CA SER A 13 10.31 33.43 -10.44
C SER A 13 9.17 33.42 -9.42
N SER A 14 9.50 33.86 -8.22
CA SER A 14 8.55 34.17 -7.15
C SER A 14 7.77 35.46 -7.45
N GLY A 15 6.44 35.41 -7.48
CA GLY A 15 5.62 36.62 -7.41
C GLY A 15 4.19 36.48 -7.93
N ALA A 16 3.23 36.31 -7.02
CA ALA A 16 1.84 36.75 -7.21
C ALA A 16 1.10 36.77 -5.84
N PRO A 17 0.09 37.64 -5.65
CA PRO A 17 -0.11 38.36 -4.39
C PRO A 17 -1.20 37.79 -3.47
N ARG A 18 -0.99 38.04 -2.17
CA ARG A 18 -1.99 37.94 -1.11
C ARG A 18 -2.98 39.12 -1.22
N ARG A 19 -4.29 38.84 -1.36
CA ARG A 19 -5.44 39.56 -0.77
C ARG A 19 -6.74 39.22 -1.52
N ALA A 20 -7.68 38.56 -0.84
CA ALA A 20 -9.11 38.89 -0.81
C ALA A 20 -9.83 37.86 0.08
N TRP A 21 -11.02 38.22 0.56
CA TRP A 21 -11.92 37.49 1.47
C TRP A 21 -11.86 37.94 2.94
N ARG A 22 -12.42 39.14 3.16
CA ARG A 22 -13.08 39.53 4.41
C ARG A 22 -14.42 40.21 4.07
N ARG A 23 -15.46 39.74 4.79
CA ARG A 23 -16.80 40.32 5.03
C ARG A 23 -17.90 40.11 3.97
N ALA A 24 -18.91 39.32 4.35
CA ALA A 24 -20.25 39.85 4.65
C ALA A 24 -20.93 38.96 5.71
N ARG A 25 -21.48 39.60 6.73
CA ARG A 25 -22.30 39.03 7.81
C ARG A 25 -23.76 39.41 7.52
N THR A 26 -24.65 38.69 8.18
CA THR A 26 -26.05 39.02 8.51
C THR A 26 -27.12 38.94 7.41
N GLU A 27 -27.87 37.84 7.43
CA GLU A 27 -29.29 37.87 7.08
C GLU A 27 -30.15 36.97 8.01
N ARG A 28 -30.79 37.68 8.94
CA ARG A 28 -32.14 37.52 9.50
C ARG A 28 -32.76 36.10 9.57
N VAL A 29 -32.77 35.55 10.79
CA VAL A 29 -33.61 34.42 11.23
C VAL A 29 -35.09 34.82 11.23
N ARG A 30 -35.94 34.08 10.49
CA ARG A 30 -37.40 34.03 10.71
C ARG A 30 -37.78 32.65 11.23
N ARG A 31 -38.39 32.64 12.42
CA ARG A 31 -38.93 31.47 13.12
C ARG A 31 -40.14 30.91 12.37
N GLY A 32 -40.02 29.69 11.84
CA GLY A 32 -41.14 28.84 11.42
C GLY A 32 -41.24 27.64 12.37
N ARG A 33 -42.30 27.60 13.17
CA ARG A 33 -42.56 26.58 14.19
C ARG A 33 -43.12 25.32 13.51
N LEU A 34 -42.27 24.35 13.16
CA LEU A 34 -42.70 23.06 12.63
C LEU A 34 -42.96 22.08 13.78
N ARG A 35 -44.15 21.49 13.75
CA ARG A 35 -44.70 20.58 14.76
C ARG A 35 -43.94 19.25 14.78
N PHE A 36 -43.57 18.82 15.99
CA PHE A 36 -42.91 17.55 16.27
C PHE A 36 -43.90 16.39 16.07
N GLY A 37 -43.74 15.63 14.98
CA GLY A 37 -44.42 14.36 14.77
C GLY A 37 -43.58 13.22 15.33
N ARG A 38 -44.07 12.56 16.38
CA ARG A 38 -43.51 11.34 16.97
C ARG A 38 -43.44 10.24 15.89
N ARG A 39 -42.29 10.03 15.25
CA ARG A 39 -42.03 8.83 14.44
C ARG A 39 -41.27 7.83 15.29
N ARG A 40 -41.84 6.64 15.39
CA ARG A 40 -41.29 5.47 16.09
C ARG A 40 -39.90 5.18 15.54
N THR A 41 -38.92 5.11 16.43
CA THR A 41 -37.59 4.57 16.17
C THR A 41 -37.73 3.07 15.92
N THR A 42 -37.85 2.66 14.66
CA THR A 42 -37.57 1.27 14.28
C THR A 42 -36.06 1.09 14.24
N GLN A 43 -35.58 0.17 15.07
CA GLN A 43 -34.22 -0.35 15.05
C GLN A 43 -33.88 -0.77 13.62
N LEU A 44 -32.88 -0.12 13.04
CA LEU A 44 -32.20 -0.64 11.86
C LEU A 44 -31.15 -1.61 12.39
N GLU A 45 -31.56 -2.88 12.52
CA GLU A 45 -30.61 -3.97 12.65
C GLU A 45 -29.69 -3.95 11.43
N GLU A 46 -28.37 -3.90 11.68
CA GLU A 46 -27.34 -4.12 10.68
C GLU A 46 -27.54 -5.52 10.08
N THR A 47 -28.26 -5.57 8.96
CA THR A 47 -28.36 -6.78 8.17
C THR A 47 -27.01 -6.97 7.48
N LEU A 48 -26.16 -7.82 8.05
CA LEU A 48 -25.09 -8.47 7.30
C LEU A 48 -25.77 -9.16 6.12
N VAL A 49 -25.71 -8.55 4.95
CA VAL A 49 -26.19 -9.16 3.71
C VAL A 49 -25.26 -10.34 3.43
N SER A 50 -25.65 -11.52 3.89
CA SER A 50 -25.09 -12.76 3.37
C SER A 50 -25.52 -12.85 1.92
N ILE A 51 -24.62 -12.54 0.98
CA ILE A 51 -24.85 -12.74 -0.44
C ILE A 51 -24.93 -14.26 -0.63
N PRO A 52 -26.13 -14.86 -0.81
CA PRO A 52 -26.22 -16.29 -0.98
C PRO A 52 -25.54 -16.57 -2.33
N ASN A 53 -24.44 -17.33 -2.30
CA ASN A 53 -23.64 -17.74 -3.47
C ASN A 53 -22.50 -16.80 -3.92
N SER A 54 -21.87 -16.05 -3.00
CA SER A 54 -20.62 -15.37 -3.32
C SER A 54 -19.48 -16.35 -3.64
N LYS A 55 -18.66 -16.03 -4.65
CA LYS A 55 -17.42 -16.76 -4.95
C LYS A 55 -16.31 -16.51 -3.93
N THR A 56 -16.44 -15.43 -3.14
CA THR A 56 -15.42 -14.99 -2.18
C THR A 56 -16.02 -14.71 -0.80
N PRO A 57 -16.63 -15.71 -0.14
CA PRO A 57 -17.41 -15.51 1.09
C PRO A 57 -16.59 -15.00 2.28
N LEU A 58 -15.29 -15.29 2.39
CA LEU A 58 -14.45 -14.73 3.45
C LEU A 58 -13.99 -13.32 3.10
N LEU A 59 -13.56 -13.09 1.86
CA LEU A 59 -13.09 -11.78 1.42
C LEU A 59 -14.20 -10.73 1.45
N ASP A 60 -15.45 -11.12 1.23
CA ASP A 60 -16.62 -10.24 1.37
C ASP A 60 -16.80 -9.71 2.79
N ARG A 61 -16.26 -10.41 3.79
CA ARG A 61 -16.30 -10.02 5.21
C ARG A 61 -15.09 -9.17 5.60
N VAL A 62 -14.10 -9.03 4.72
CA VAL A 62 -12.84 -8.31 4.99
C VAL A 62 -12.80 -7.04 4.16
N THR A 63 -13.19 -5.92 4.77
CA THR A 63 -13.02 -4.60 4.13
C THR A 63 -11.70 -3.95 4.54
N TRP A 64 -11.30 -4.12 5.80
CA TRP A 64 -10.08 -3.55 6.37
C TRP A 64 -9.20 -4.63 7.03
N PRO A 65 -7.90 -4.36 7.25
CA PRO A 65 -7.02 -5.31 7.96
C PRO A 65 -7.52 -5.67 9.38
N ALA A 66 -8.27 -4.79 10.03
CA ALA A 66 -8.91 -5.10 11.32
C ALA A 66 -9.97 -6.21 11.22
N ASP A 67 -10.63 -6.38 10.07
CA ASP A 67 -11.59 -7.47 9.84
C ASP A 67 -10.86 -8.78 9.56
N LEU A 68 -9.77 -8.71 8.79
CA LEU A 68 -8.87 -9.84 8.56
C LEU A 68 -8.38 -10.45 9.88
N ARG A 69 -7.93 -9.62 10.83
CA ARG A 69 -7.43 -10.07 12.14
C ARG A 69 -8.49 -10.73 13.04
N LYS A 70 -9.78 -10.67 12.69
CA LYS A 70 -10.87 -11.36 13.41
C LYS A 70 -11.10 -12.78 12.90
N LEU A 71 -10.54 -13.13 11.73
CA LEU A 71 -10.68 -14.47 11.17
C LEU A 71 -9.81 -15.46 11.95
N PRO A 72 -10.27 -16.70 12.15
CA PRO A 72 -9.42 -17.79 12.60
C PRO A 72 -8.24 -18.01 11.66
N GLU A 73 -7.07 -18.39 12.20
CA GLU A 73 -5.87 -18.67 11.38
C GLU A 73 -6.11 -19.76 10.32
N ALA A 74 -6.96 -20.74 10.63
CA ALA A 74 -7.34 -21.82 9.71
C ALA A 74 -8.01 -21.30 8.42
N ASP A 75 -8.66 -20.13 8.48
CA ASP A 75 -9.39 -19.54 7.36
C ASP A 75 -8.47 -18.71 6.44
N LEU A 76 -7.24 -18.38 6.86
CA LEU A 76 -6.33 -17.51 6.11
C LEU A 76 -5.92 -18.10 4.76
N ARG A 77 -5.83 -19.42 4.66
CA ARG A 77 -5.53 -20.11 3.40
C ARG A 77 -6.68 -19.94 2.40
N GLN A 78 -7.92 -20.08 2.86
CA GLN A 78 -9.09 -19.85 2.01
C GLN A 78 -9.18 -18.39 1.59
N LEU A 79 -8.97 -17.46 2.53
CA LEU A 79 -8.95 -16.03 2.21
C LEU A 79 -7.88 -15.68 1.17
N ALA A 80 -6.68 -16.27 1.27
CA ALA A 80 -5.63 -16.06 0.27
C ALA A 80 -6.05 -16.55 -1.13
N ASN A 81 -6.75 -17.69 -1.22
CA ASN A 81 -7.30 -18.17 -2.49
C ASN A 81 -8.35 -17.20 -3.05
N GLU A 82 -9.29 -16.75 -2.23
CA GLU A 82 -10.32 -15.80 -2.65
C GLU A 82 -9.73 -14.45 -3.07
N LEU A 83 -8.70 -13.96 -2.36
CA LEU A 83 -7.97 -12.75 -2.70
C LEU A 83 -7.17 -12.89 -4.01
N ARG A 84 -6.61 -14.07 -4.27
CA ARG A 84 -5.96 -14.40 -5.53
C ARG A 84 -6.96 -14.32 -6.69
N ASP A 85 -8.11 -14.95 -6.55
CA ASP A 85 -9.16 -14.93 -7.57
C ASP A 85 -9.65 -13.49 -7.83
N ASP A 86 -9.93 -12.72 -6.78
CA ASP A 86 -10.36 -11.31 -6.90
C ASP A 86 -9.29 -10.42 -7.55
N THR A 87 -8.01 -10.72 -7.30
CA THR A 87 -6.88 -10.04 -7.95
C THR A 87 -6.81 -10.37 -9.44
N ILE A 88 -6.99 -11.64 -9.83
CA ILE A 88 -7.03 -12.07 -11.23
C ILE A 88 -8.19 -11.39 -11.94
N ASP A 89 -9.40 -11.45 -11.35
CA ASP A 89 -10.61 -10.85 -11.92
C ASP A 89 -10.42 -9.35 -12.14
N SER A 90 -9.89 -8.63 -11.14
CA SER A 90 -9.63 -7.19 -11.22
C SER A 90 -8.64 -6.82 -12.33
N VAL A 91 -7.50 -7.53 -12.39
CA VAL A 91 -6.41 -7.21 -13.32
C VAL A 91 -6.73 -7.66 -14.75
N SER A 92 -7.57 -8.69 -14.92
CA SER A 92 -8.01 -9.15 -16.25
C SER A 92 -8.75 -8.06 -17.03
N VAL A 93 -9.44 -7.16 -16.34
CA VAL A 93 -10.20 -6.04 -16.93
C VAL A 93 -9.31 -4.83 -17.23
N THR A 94 -8.41 -4.48 -16.31
CA THR A 94 -7.63 -3.22 -16.41
C THR A 94 -6.24 -3.40 -17.01
N GLY A 95 -5.74 -4.63 -17.10
CA GLY A 95 -4.32 -4.92 -17.22
C GLY A 95 -3.52 -4.51 -15.97
N GLY A 96 -2.21 -4.75 -15.97
CA GLY A 96 -1.33 -4.43 -14.84
C GLY A 96 -0.28 -5.51 -14.55
N HIS A 97 0.41 -5.39 -13.43
CA HIS A 97 1.48 -6.33 -13.04
C HIS A 97 0.90 -7.56 -12.31
N LEU A 98 0.25 -8.44 -13.08
CA LEU A 98 -0.42 -9.62 -12.54
C LEU A 98 0.55 -10.57 -11.84
N GLY A 99 1.62 -11.02 -12.53
CA GLY A 99 2.55 -12.02 -11.98
C GLY A 99 3.19 -11.59 -10.66
N ALA A 100 3.64 -10.33 -10.58
CA ALA A 100 4.21 -9.77 -9.34
C ALA A 100 3.19 -9.72 -8.20
N SER A 101 1.93 -9.37 -8.50
CA SER A 101 0.85 -9.30 -7.51
C SER A 101 0.43 -10.68 -7.01
N LEU A 102 0.41 -11.69 -7.87
CA LEU A 102 0.05 -13.07 -7.51
C LEU A 102 1.10 -13.73 -6.60
N GLY A 103 2.37 -13.37 -6.76
CA GLY A 103 3.47 -13.91 -5.94
C GLY A 103 3.46 -13.44 -4.49
N VAL A 104 2.72 -12.38 -4.15
CA VAL A 104 2.70 -11.80 -2.79
C VAL A 104 1.35 -11.90 -2.11
N VAL A 105 0.41 -12.71 -2.62
CA VAL A 105 -0.95 -12.81 -2.03
C VAL A 105 -0.90 -13.30 -0.58
N GLU A 106 -0.27 -14.45 -0.33
CA GLU A 106 -0.12 -15.02 1.01
C GLU A 106 0.69 -14.10 1.92
N LEU A 107 1.79 -13.52 1.39
CA LEU A 107 2.61 -12.56 2.12
C LEU A 107 1.77 -11.35 2.55
N THR A 108 0.93 -10.84 1.67
CA THR A 108 0.06 -9.69 1.95
C THR A 108 -0.97 -10.00 3.04
N VAL A 109 -1.59 -11.19 2.98
CA VAL A 109 -2.49 -11.68 4.03
C VAL A 109 -1.75 -11.76 5.36
N ALA A 110 -0.59 -12.42 5.40
CA ALA A 110 0.20 -12.57 6.62
C ALA A 110 0.62 -11.21 7.20
N LEU A 111 1.07 -10.28 6.36
CA LEU A 111 1.47 -8.94 6.78
C LEU A 111 0.33 -8.17 7.44
N HIS A 112 -0.86 -8.17 6.82
CA HIS A 112 -2.00 -7.46 7.40
C HIS A 112 -2.64 -8.20 8.59
N TYR A 113 -2.42 -9.50 8.70
CA TYR A 113 -2.82 -10.28 9.87
C TYR A 113 -1.91 -10.01 11.07
N VAL A 114 -0.59 -9.92 10.86
CA VAL A 114 0.40 -9.77 11.94
C VAL A 114 0.61 -8.31 12.36
N PHE A 115 0.65 -7.37 11.41
CA PHE A 115 0.96 -5.97 11.68
C PHE A 115 -0.29 -5.09 11.77
N ASP A 116 -0.29 -4.12 12.69
CA ASP A 116 -1.41 -3.20 12.90
C ASP A 116 -1.35 -1.99 11.97
N THR A 117 -1.43 -2.26 10.67
CA THR A 117 -1.50 -1.18 9.66
C THR A 117 -2.83 -0.42 9.78
N PRO A 118 -2.86 0.93 9.65
CA PRO A 118 -1.77 1.78 9.15
C PRO A 118 -0.89 2.41 10.26
N ASP A 119 -1.05 2.03 11.53
CA ASP A 119 -0.16 2.53 12.58
C ASP A 119 1.25 1.96 12.40
N ASP A 120 1.35 0.64 12.24
CA ASP A 120 2.52 0.02 11.64
C ASP A 120 2.66 0.43 10.18
N ARG A 121 3.89 0.66 9.74
CA ARG A 121 4.17 1.13 8.37
C ARG A 121 4.56 -0.04 7.51
N LEU A 122 3.74 -0.35 6.50
CA LEU A 122 4.06 -1.29 5.45
C LEU A 122 4.45 -0.53 4.18
N ILE A 123 5.66 -0.75 3.68
CA ILE A 123 6.20 -0.13 2.47
C ILE A 123 6.44 -1.22 1.42
N TRP A 124 5.80 -1.09 0.27
CA TRP A 124 6.03 -1.93 -0.90
C TRP A 124 7.04 -1.24 -1.83
N ASP A 125 8.24 -1.81 -1.99
CA ASP A 125 9.23 -1.30 -2.94
C ASP A 125 8.70 -1.41 -4.37
N VAL A 126 8.91 -0.37 -5.19
CA VAL A 126 8.24 -0.13 -6.49
C VAL A 126 6.71 -0.02 -6.40
N GLY A 127 6.04 -0.91 -5.68
CA GLY A 127 4.59 -0.92 -5.44
C GLY A 127 3.78 -1.63 -6.51
N HIS A 128 4.41 -2.20 -7.54
CA HIS A 128 3.71 -2.90 -8.63
C HIS A 128 3.02 -4.21 -8.20
N GLN A 129 3.48 -4.81 -7.09
CA GLN A 129 2.96 -6.03 -6.49
C GLN A 129 1.84 -5.78 -5.46
N CYS A 130 1.45 -4.51 -5.21
CA CYS A 130 0.58 -4.16 -4.08
C CYS A 130 -0.93 -4.34 -4.33
N TYR A 131 -1.37 -5.03 -5.38
CA TYR A 131 -2.82 -5.13 -5.68
C TYR A 131 -3.61 -5.88 -4.60
N PRO A 132 -3.15 -7.03 -4.06
CA PRO A 132 -3.79 -7.66 -2.92
C PRO A 132 -3.85 -6.72 -1.70
N HIS A 133 -2.81 -5.90 -1.51
CA HIS A 133 -2.76 -4.92 -0.43
C HIS A 133 -3.83 -3.84 -0.61
N LYS A 134 -4.05 -3.34 -1.83
CA LYS A 134 -5.13 -2.38 -2.11
C LYS A 134 -6.50 -2.99 -1.82
N ILE A 135 -6.73 -4.24 -2.25
CA ILE A 135 -7.98 -4.96 -2.00
C ILE A 135 -8.27 -5.06 -0.49
N LEU A 136 -7.30 -5.52 0.31
CA LEU A 136 -7.45 -5.71 1.76
C LEU A 136 -7.49 -4.40 2.58
N THR A 137 -7.32 -3.24 1.94
CA THR A 137 -7.29 -1.93 2.60
C THR A 137 -8.38 -0.99 2.08
N GLY A 138 -9.58 -1.55 1.91
CA GLY A 138 -10.81 -0.82 1.61
C GLY A 138 -10.94 -0.33 0.17
N ARG A 139 -10.08 -0.79 -0.75
CA ARG A 139 -10.10 -0.32 -2.16
C ARG A 139 -10.61 -1.37 -3.15
N ARG A 140 -11.08 -2.53 -2.69
CA ARG A 140 -11.62 -3.63 -3.52
C ARG A 140 -12.60 -3.14 -4.61
N ALA A 141 -13.64 -2.40 -4.22
CA ALA A 141 -14.67 -1.91 -5.15
C ALA A 141 -14.13 -0.94 -6.24
N ARG A 142 -12.95 -0.35 -6.04
CA ARG A 142 -12.33 0.59 -6.98
C ARG A 142 -11.27 -0.06 -7.87
N MET A 143 -10.99 -1.35 -7.71
CA MET A 143 -9.95 -2.05 -8.46
C MET A 143 -10.19 -2.05 -9.98
N GLN A 144 -11.44 -1.98 -10.44
CA GLN A 144 -11.76 -1.85 -11.86
C GLN A 144 -11.32 -0.51 -12.49
N THR A 145 -10.93 0.47 -11.67
CA THR A 145 -10.39 1.77 -12.11
C THR A 145 -8.86 1.83 -12.07
N LEU A 146 -8.20 0.70 -11.79
CA LEU A 146 -6.75 0.62 -11.67
C LEU A 146 -6.05 1.13 -12.93
N ARG A 147 -5.07 2.02 -12.76
CA ARG A 147 -4.26 2.67 -13.82
C ARG A 147 -5.07 3.54 -14.80
N GLN A 148 -6.31 3.85 -14.49
CA GLN A 148 -7.14 4.76 -15.30
C GLN A 148 -7.06 6.19 -14.77
N GLY A 149 -7.32 7.18 -15.64
CA GLY A 149 -7.40 8.59 -15.24
C GLY A 149 -8.48 8.79 -14.18
N GLY A 150 -8.13 9.40 -13.04
CA GLY A 150 -9.04 9.57 -11.90
C GLY A 150 -9.28 8.29 -11.07
N GLY A 151 -8.74 7.15 -11.48
CA GLY A 151 -8.84 5.86 -10.80
C GLY A 151 -7.70 5.59 -9.81
N LEU A 152 -7.56 4.32 -9.42
CA LEU A 152 -6.47 3.89 -8.52
C LEU A 152 -5.12 3.89 -9.24
N SER A 153 -4.07 4.31 -8.53
CA SER A 153 -2.69 4.17 -8.99
C SER A 153 -2.30 2.71 -9.11
N GLY A 154 -1.47 2.38 -10.12
CA GLY A 154 -0.85 1.06 -10.26
C GLY A 154 0.27 0.78 -9.25
N PHE A 155 0.57 1.72 -8.37
CA PHE A 155 1.56 1.65 -7.29
C PHE A 155 0.96 2.20 -6.00
N THR A 156 1.63 2.01 -4.85
CA THR A 156 1.24 2.69 -3.61
C THR A 156 1.35 4.21 -3.76
N LYS A 157 0.36 4.94 -3.25
CA LYS A 157 0.29 6.40 -3.36
C LYS A 157 -0.23 7.00 -2.06
N ARG A 158 0.60 7.84 -1.43
CA ARG A 158 0.29 8.49 -0.14
C ARG A 158 -1.03 9.26 -0.10
N SER A 159 -1.39 9.91 -1.20
CA SER A 159 -2.65 10.65 -1.29
C SER A 159 -3.86 9.76 -1.57
N GLU A 160 -3.66 8.47 -1.87
CA GLU A 160 -4.72 7.52 -2.19
C GLU A 160 -5.21 6.78 -0.95
N SER A 161 -4.32 6.45 -0.01
CA SER A 161 -4.67 5.68 1.19
C SER A 161 -3.71 5.96 2.35
N ALA A 162 -4.23 5.93 3.58
CA ALA A 162 -3.42 5.94 4.81
C ALA A 162 -2.53 4.69 4.95
N TYR A 163 -2.89 3.60 4.26
CA TYR A 163 -2.13 2.35 4.20
C TYR A 163 -0.93 2.40 3.24
N ASP A 164 -0.76 3.51 2.51
CA ASP A 164 0.32 3.73 1.55
C ASP A 164 1.28 4.80 2.12
N PRO A 165 2.07 4.52 3.18
CA PRO A 165 2.83 5.55 3.90
C PRO A 165 3.94 6.18 3.05
N PHE A 166 4.40 5.47 2.02
CA PHE A 166 5.43 5.92 1.09
C PHE A 166 4.96 5.78 -0.36
N GLY A 167 5.29 6.78 -1.19
CA GLY A 167 4.98 6.75 -2.61
C GLY A 167 6.03 5.91 -3.34
N ALA A 168 5.59 4.90 -4.07
CA ALA A 168 6.48 3.99 -4.77
C ALA A 168 6.38 4.15 -6.30
N ALA A 169 7.45 3.80 -7.01
CA ALA A 169 7.54 3.58 -8.45
C ALA A 169 8.99 3.27 -8.82
N HIS A 170 9.93 4.06 -8.28
CA HIS A 170 11.35 3.74 -8.35
C HIS A 170 11.70 2.63 -7.38
N SER A 171 12.57 1.73 -7.81
CA SER A 171 13.03 0.60 -7.01
C SER A 171 14.05 1.03 -5.96
N SER A 172 14.25 0.16 -4.99
CA SER A 172 15.37 0.18 -4.03
C SER A 172 15.29 1.32 -3.00
N THR A 173 14.11 1.93 -2.85
CA THR A 173 13.88 3.10 -1.99
C THR A 173 13.24 2.74 -0.65
N SER A 174 12.62 1.56 -0.55
CA SER A 174 11.80 1.14 0.60
C SER A 174 12.57 1.00 1.91
N ILE A 175 13.80 0.48 1.89
CA ILE A 175 14.59 0.25 3.11
C ILE A 175 15.01 1.59 3.72
N SER A 176 15.54 2.49 2.89
CA SER A 176 15.96 3.83 3.33
C SER A 176 14.76 4.64 3.87
N ALA A 177 13.64 4.61 3.13
CA ALA A 177 12.39 5.24 3.59
C ALA A 177 11.88 4.63 4.90
N GLY A 178 11.93 3.30 5.02
CA GLY A 178 11.51 2.57 6.21
C GLY A 178 12.36 2.90 7.43
N LEU A 179 13.68 2.94 7.27
CA LEU A 179 14.62 3.36 8.32
C LEU A 179 14.30 4.78 8.80
N GLY A 180 14.09 5.72 7.89
CA GLY A 180 13.70 7.09 8.24
C GLY A 180 12.38 7.16 9.01
N MET A 181 11.39 6.35 8.63
CA MET A 181 10.11 6.26 9.37
C MET A 181 10.29 5.63 10.76
N ALA A 182 11.16 4.63 10.91
CA ALA A 182 11.42 3.96 12.17
C ALA A 182 12.12 4.91 13.16
N VAL A 183 13.19 5.56 12.72
CA VAL A 183 13.92 6.58 13.51
C VAL A 183 13.00 7.75 13.85
N GLY A 184 12.25 8.27 12.89
CA GLY A 184 11.30 9.35 13.14
C GLY A 184 10.23 8.99 14.18
N SER A 185 9.80 7.73 14.22
CA SER A 185 8.81 7.24 15.19
C SER A 185 9.40 7.13 16.60
N GLN A 186 10.66 6.68 16.73
CA GLN A 186 11.39 6.68 18.00
C GLN A 186 11.56 8.10 18.54
N LEU A 187 12.00 9.04 17.70
CA LEU A 187 12.20 10.44 18.09
C LEU A 187 10.91 11.13 18.54
N GLN A 188 9.76 10.68 18.04
CA GLN A 188 8.44 11.18 18.44
C GLN A 188 7.89 10.52 19.72
N GLY A 189 8.60 9.54 20.30
CA GLY A 189 8.09 8.75 21.43
C GLY A 189 6.88 7.88 21.06
N ARG A 190 6.71 7.54 19.78
CA ARG A 190 5.60 6.74 19.25
C ARG A 190 6.15 5.53 18.52
N PRO A 191 6.75 4.56 19.25
CA PRO A 191 7.36 3.40 18.62
C PRO A 191 6.29 2.62 17.84
N ARG A 192 6.60 2.32 16.58
CA ARG A 192 5.78 1.53 15.66
C ARG A 192 6.70 0.57 14.92
N ARG A 193 6.17 -0.54 14.39
CA ARG A 193 6.94 -1.38 13.47
C ARG A 193 6.95 -0.75 12.09
N VAL A 194 8.09 -0.86 11.42
CA VAL A 194 8.21 -0.50 10.00
C VAL A 194 8.64 -1.74 9.24
N VAL A 195 7.91 -2.07 8.18
CA VAL A 195 8.13 -3.23 7.34
C VAL A 195 8.36 -2.77 5.91
N SER A 196 9.50 -3.11 5.34
CA SER A 196 9.85 -2.83 3.94
C SER A 196 9.90 -4.14 3.17
N VAL A 197 9.01 -4.30 2.19
CA VAL A 197 8.98 -5.44 1.27
C VAL A 197 9.71 -5.04 -0.01
N ILE A 198 10.82 -5.72 -0.30
CA ILE A 198 11.69 -5.44 -1.45
C ILE A 198 11.89 -6.70 -2.29
N GLY A 199 11.90 -6.57 -3.62
CA GLY A 199 12.24 -7.67 -4.53
C GLY A 199 13.74 -7.89 -4.64
N ASP A 200 14.16 -9.11 -4.96
CA ASP A 200 15.54 -9.50 -5.29
C ASP A 200 16.21 -8.58 -6.31
N GLY A 201 15.52 -8.23 -7.41
CA GLY A 201 16.03 -7.33 -8.42
C GLY A 201 16.31 -5.92 -7.88
N ALA A 202 15.45 -5.41 -6.99
CA ALA A 202 15.63 -4.10 -6.35
C ALA A 202 16.74 -4.11 -5.29
N MET A 203 17.02 -5.26 -4.69
CA MET A 203 18.08 -5.41 -3.70
C MET A 203 19.49 -5.30 -4.32
N SER A 204 19.61 -5.43 -5.65
CA SER A 204 20.88 -5.25 -6.36
C SER A 204 21.38 -3.80 -6.43
N ALA A 205 20.53 -2.80 -6.18
CA ALA A 205 20.90 -1.40 -6.32
C ALA A 205 21.62 -0.84 -5.08
N GLY A 206 22.60 0.04 -5.30
CA GLY A 206 23.42 0.61 -4.24
C GLY A 206 22.65 1.31 -3.11
N MET A 207 21.49 1.91 -3.40
CA MET A 207 20.63 2.53 -2.38
C MET A 207 20.13 1.52 -1.34
N ALA A 208 19.80 0.30 -1.76
CA ALA A 208 19.36 -0.75 -0.84
C ALA A 208 20.53 -1.21 0.06
N TYR A 209 21.75 -1.32 -0.48
CA TYR A 209 22.94 -1.64 0.30
C TYR A 209 23.31 -0.57 1.32
N GLU A 210 23.30 0.70 0.89
CA GLU A 210 23.57 1.82 1.79
C GLU A 210 22.56 1.83 2.94
N ALA A 211 21.27 1.70 2.61
CA ALA A 211 20.21 1.68 3.61
C ALA A 211 20.32 0.50 4.59
N MET A 212 20.66 -0.70 4.11
CA MET A 212 20.88 -1.88 4.96
C MET A 212 22.10 -1.70 5.87
N ASN A 213 23.20 -1.16 5.35
CA ASN A 213 24.40 -0.88 6.14
C ASN A 213 24.11 0.17 7.23
N ASN A 214 23.35 1.21 6.88
CA ASN A 214 22.94 2.25 7.82
C ASN A 214 21.99 1.68 8.89
N ALA A 215 20.98 0.89 8.48
CA ALA A 215 20.07 0.21 9.39
C ALA A 215 20.81 -0.72 10.35
N GLY A 216 21.83 -1.46 9.89
CA GLY A 216 22.65 -2.33 10.74
C GLY A 216 23.48 -1.60 11.80
N SER A 217 23.73 -0.30 11.62
CA SER A 217 24.41 0.54 12.62
C SER A 217 23.46 1.15 13.65
N MET A 218 22.14 0.95 13.50
CA MET A 218 21.10 1.55 14.32
C MET A 218 20.21 0.50 14.99
N ASP A 219 19.78 0.74 16.23
CA ASP A 219 18.73 -0.06 16.88
C ASP A 219 17.34 0.46 16.50
N ALA A 220 17.01 0.33 15.20
CA ALA A 220 15.73 0.77 14.64
C ALA A 220 14.77 -0.43 14.47
N PRO A 221 13.48 -0.33 14.85
CA PRO A 221 12.50 -1.40 14.71
C PRO A 221 12.02 -1.56 13.24
N LEU A 222 12.96 -1.93 12.36
CA LEU A 222 12.77 -2.13 10.93
C LEU A 222 12.82 -3.63 10.60
N VAL A 223 11.79 -4.12 9.91
CA VAL A 223 11.72 -5.46 9.32
C VAL A 223 11.89 -5.32 7.82
N VAL A 224 12.87 -6.01 7.25
CA VAL A 224 13.07 -6.07 5.80
C VAL A 224 12.69 -7.46 5.31
N ILE A 225 11.73 -7.52 4.39
CA ILE A 225 11.29 -8.75 3.75
C ILE A 225 11.78 -8.75 2.31
N LEU A 226 12.68 -9.68 2.02
CA LEU A 226 13.13 -9.96 0.67
C LEU A 226 12.14 -10.93 0.00
N ASN A 227 11.39 -10.42 -0.98
CA ASN A 227 10.56 -11.24 -1.86
C ASN A 227 11.43 -11.73 -3.01
N ASP A 228 12.07 -12.88 -2.82
CA ASP A 228 12.90 -13.52 -3.83
C ASP A 228 12.05 -14.47 -4.68
N ASN A 229 11.88 -14.12 -5.94
CA ASN A 229 11.17 -14.92 -6.94
C ASN A 229 12.06 -15.24 -8.16
N ASP A 230 13.39 -15.08 -8.02
CA ASP A 230 14.39 -15.21 -9.10
C ASP A 230 14.04 -14.41 -10.37
N MET A 231 13.28 -13.31 -10.23
CA MET A 231 12.71 -12.58 -11.37
C MET A 231 12.66 -11.06 -11.13
N SER A 232 13.38 -10.31 -11.97
CA SER A 232 13.05 -8.90 -12.27
C SER A 232 12.17 -8.85 -13.53
N ILE A 233 12.06 -7.72 -14.25
CA ILE A 233 11.40 -7.68 -15.58
C ILE A 233 12.06 -8.69 -16.55
N ALA A 234 13.35 -8.95 -16.35
CA ALA A 234 14.13 -10.06 -16.87
C ALA A 234 14.81 -10.80 -15.69
N PRO A 235 15.44 -11.98 -15.86
CA PRO A 235 16.14 -12.64 -14.77
C PRO A 235 17.12 -11.68 -14.07
N PRO A 236 17.16 -11.69 -12.73
CA PRO A 236 18.09 -10.85 -11.98
C PRO A 236 19.53 -11.19 -12.37
N VAL A 237 20.35 -10.14 -12.55
CA VAL A 237 21.77 -10.27 -12.88
C VAL A 237 22.63 -9.79 -11.72
N GLY A 238 23.77 -10.43 -11.51
CA GLY A 238 24.76 -10.01 -10.52
C GLY A 238 25.04 -11.04 -9.43
N ALA A 239 26.18 -10.89 -8.76
CA ALA A 239 26.69 -11.87 -7.81
C ALA A 239 25.77 -12.09 -6.60
N MET A 240 25.00 -11.07 -6.18
CA MET A 240 24.09 -11.20 -5.05
C MET A 240 22.86 -12.03 -5.37
N SER A 241 22.26 -11.87 -6.56
CA SER A 241 21.16 -12.74 -6.99
C SER A 241 21.64 -14.20 -7.04
N ALA A 242 22.79 -14.45 -7.68
CA ALA A 242 23.38 -15.79 -7.70
C ALA A 242 23.72 -16.34 -6.30
N TYR A 243 24.08 -15.48 -5.34
CA TYR A 243 24.35 -15.86 -3.96
C TYR A 243 23.07 -16.20 -3.18
N LEU A 244 22.01 -15.40 -3.33
CA LEU A 244 20.70 -15.63 -2.71
C LEU A 244 20.03 -16.89 -3.25
N SER A 245 19.99 -17.07 -4.58
CA SER A 245 19.47 -18.29 -5.20
C SER A 245 20.26 -19.52 -4.73
N ARG A 246 21.59 -19.40 -4.54
CA ARG A 246 22.42 -20.47 -3.94
C ARG A 246 22.04 -20.75 -2.49
N LEU A 247 21.88 -19.74 -1.64
CA LEU A 247 21.48 -19.96 -0.23
C LEU A 247 20.11 -20.61 -0.08
N ILE A 248 19.16 -20.27 -0.97
CA ILE A 248 17.81 -20.84 -0.99
C ILE A 248 17.83 -22.29 -1.51
N SER A 249 18.61 -22.56 -2.57
CA SER A 249 18.75 -23.90 -3.15
C SER A 249 19.71 -24.82 -2.39
N SER A 250 20.58 -24.29 -1.52
CA SER A 250 21.59 -25.04 -0.76
C SER A 250 21.10 -25.54 0.61
N ARG A 251 19.82 -25.89 0.75
CA ARG A 251 19.41 -26.76 1.87
C ARG A 251 19.66 -28.22 1.47
N PRO A 252 20.29 -29.04 2.34
CA PRO A 252 20.61 -30.45 2.05
C PRO A 252 19.37 -31.33 1.89
#